data_AF-A0A8F9TTK7-F1
#
_entry.id   AF-A0A8F9TTK7-F1
#
_cell.length_a   1.000
_cell.length_b   1.000
_cell.length_c   1.000
_cell.angle_alpha   90.00
_cell.angle_beta   90.00
_cell.angle_gamma   90.00
#
_symmetry.space_group_name_H-M   'P 1'
#
loop_
_entity.id
_entity.type
_entity.pdbx_description
1 polymer ?
#
loop_
_entity_poly.entity_id
_entity_poly.type
_entity_poly.pdbx_seq_one_letter_code
_entity_poly.pdbx_strand_id
1 'polypeptide(L)'
;MKTEPQLSVRAIFGVFIALMVLLALTALADYLPPSRWALPISLTIAVAKMALIFLFFMHLRYQRGMVRIAAAAGFFWLAILLTLTFGDYLTRGWVAQ
;
A
#
# COMPACT_ATOMS: atom_id res chain seq x y z
N MET A 1 1.77 24.43 -24.59
CA MET A 1 1.72 24.33 -23.12
C MET A 1 0.36 23.77 -22.73
N LYS A 2 0.23 22.44 -22.60
CA LYS A 2 -1.03 21.81 -22.21
C LYS A 2 -1.12 21.99 -20.69
N THR A 3 -2.04 22.84 -20.24
CA THR A 3 -2.28 23.08 -18.81
C THR A 3 -2.75 21.78 -18.19
N GLU A 4 -1.84 21.06 -17.54
CA GLU A 4 -2.15 19.85 -16.80
C GLU A 4 -3.08 20.23 -15.63
N PRO A 5 -4.07 19.40 -15.28
CA PRO A 5 -4.94 19.66 -14.14
C PRO A 5 -4.09 19.57 -12.87
N GLN A 6 -3.57 20.71 -12.44
CA GLN A 6 -2.89 20.90 -11.17
C GLN A 6 -3.86 20.45 -10.08
N LEU A 7 -3.53 19.37 -9.36
CA LEU A 7 -4.32 18.92 -8.21
C LEU A 7 -4.53 20.11 -7.28
N SER A 8 -5.79 20.45 -7.02
CA SER A 8 -6.13 21.57 -6.14
C SER A 8 -5.40 21.41 -4.81
N VAL A 9 -4.74 22.48 -4.35
CA VAL A 9 -3.99 22.51 -3.08
C VAL A 9 -4.82 21.95 -1.92
N ARG A 10 -6.14 22.18 -1.97
CA ARG A 10 -7.12 21.62 -1.01
C ARG A 10 -7.14 20.09 -0.98
N ALA A 11 -7.08 19.44 -2.14
CA ALA A 11 -7.08 17.98 -2.24
C ALA A 11 -5.77 17.39 -1.68
N ILE A 12 -4.63 18.02 -1.99
CA ILE A 12 -3.32 17.60 -1.47
C ILE A 12 -3.30 17.71 0.06
N PHE A 13 -3.75 18.84 0.61
CA PHE A 13 -3.84 19.02 2.06
C PHE A 13 -4.82 18.04 2.72
N GLY A 14 -5.97 17.77 2.10
CA GLY A 14 -6.92 16.78 2.60
C GLY A 14 -6.33 15.37 2.68
N VAL A 15 -5.62 14.94 1.64
CA VAL A 15 -4.93 13.64 1.61
C VAL A 15 -3.76 13.62 2.60
N PHE A 16 -3.01 14.71 2.73
CA PHE A 16 -1.92 14.83 3.70
C PHE A 16 -2.43 14.62 5.14
N ILE A 17 -3.52 15.28 5.52
CA ILE A 17 -4.13 15.08 6.85
C ILE A 17 -4.60 13.64 7.02
N ALA A 18 -5.24 13.04 6.00
CA ALA A 18 -5.63 11.63 6.05
C ALA A 18 -4.40 10.71 6.28
N LEU A 19 -3.29 10.95 5.56
CA LEU A 19 -2.05 10.20 5.75
C LEU A 19 -1.45 10.39 7.15
N MET A 20 -1.49 11.61 7.71
CA MET A 20 -1.05 11.87 9.09
C MET A 20 -1.89 11.14 10.12
N VAL A 21 -3.22 11.10 9.95
CA VAL A 21 -4.11 10.33 10.83
C VAL A 21 -3.79 8.84 10.76
N LEU A 22 -3.67 8.28 9.54
CA LEU A 22 -3.30 6.88 9.37
C LEU A 22 -1.89 6.61 9.94
N LEU A 23 -0.95 7.55 9.84
CA LEU A 23 0.39 7.44 10.42
C LEU A 23 0.32 7.34 11.94
N ALA A 24 -0.36 8.29 12.57
CA ALA A 24 -0.57 8.28 14.01
C ALA A 24 -1.24 6.99 14.47
N LEU A 25 -2.25 6.50 13.73
CA LEU A 25 -2.92 5.24 14.07
C LEU A 25 -1.97 4.04 14.07
N THR A 26 -1.09 3.91 13.07
CA THR A 26 -0.11 2.81 13.05
C THR A 26 0.95 2.97 14.15
N ALA A 27 1.41 4.19 14.41
CA ALA A 27 2.36 4.44 15.50
C ALA A 27 1.75 4.09 16.86
N LEU A 28 0.50 4.49 17.11
CA LEU A 28 -0.25 4.15 18.31
C LEU A 28 -0.52 2.64 18.42
N ALA A 29 -0.79 1.98 17.30
CA ALA A 29 -0.99 0.53 17.25
C ALA A 29 0.26 -0.26 17.70
N ASP A 30 1.46 0.27 17.47
CA ASP A 30 2.72 -0.38 17.85
C ASP A 30 2.99 -0.32 19.37
N TYR A 31 2.46 0.68 20.07
CA TYR A 31 2.56 0.78 21.53
C TYR A 31 1.60 -0.18 22.27
N LEU A 32 0.64 -0.79 21.57
CA LEU A 32 -0.27 -1.77 22.16
C LEU A 32 0.41 -3.15 22.25
N PRO A 33 0.04 -3.98 23.24
CA PRO A 33 0.58 -5.34 23.35
C PRO A 33 0.36 -6.13 22.06
N PRO A 34 1.38 -6.87 21.57
CA PRO A 34 1.27 -7.62 20.33
C PRO A 34 0.18 -8.68 20.47
N SER A 35 -0.86 -8.54 19.65
CA SER A 35 -1.97 -9.48 19.56
C SER A 35 -1.90 -10.25 18.25
N ARG A 36 -2.61 -11.38 18.16
CA ARG A 36 -2.74 -12.14 16.90
C ARG A 36 -3.27 -11.29 15.73
N TRP A 37 -4.01 -10.23 16.04
CA TRP A 37 -4.60 -9.30 15.08
C TRP A 37 -3.71 -8.11 14.74
N ALA A 38 -2.61 -7.88 15.49
CA ALA A 38 -1.73 -6.73 15.28
C ALA A 38 -1.14 -6.70 13.87
N LEU A 39 -0.62 -7.85 13.39
CA LEU A 39 -0.07 -7.94 12.03
C LEU A 39 -1.10 -7.65 10.93
N PRO A 40 -2.27 -8.33 10.86
CA PRO A 40 -3.31 -8.03 9.88
C PRO A 40 -3.77 -6.57 9.88
N ILE A 41 -3.93 -5.97 11.07
CA ILE A 41 -4.38 -4.58 11.23
C ILE A 41 -3.31 -3.62 10.70
N SER A 42 -2.05 -3.79 11.12
CA SER A 42 -0.94 -2.96 10.67
C SER A 42 -0.74 -3.05 9.16
N LEU A 43 -0.85 -4.25 8.57
CA LEU A 43 -0.77 -4.43 7.12
C LEU A 43 -1.92 -3.71 6.40
N THR A 44 -3.14 -3.81 6.93
CA THR A 44 -4.32 -3.15 6.34
C THR A 44 -4.16 -1.63 6.32
N ILE A 45 -3.68 -1.05 7.43
CA ILE A 45 -3.41 0.40 7.50
C ILE A 45 -2.29 0.78 6.53
N ALA A 46 -1.24 -0.04 6.40
CA ALA A 46 -0.16 0.19 5.45
C ALA A 46 -0.66 0.18 3.98
N VAL A 47 -1.51 -0.78 3.60
CA VAL A 47 -2.11 -0.82 2.26
C VAL A 47 -3.00 0.39 2.00
N ALA A 48 -3.81 0.81 2.98
CA ALA A 48 -4.64 2.01 2.87
C ALA A 48 -3.80 3.29 2.63
N LYS A 49 -2.70 3.46 3.37
CA LYS A 49 -1.74 4.56 3.15
C LYS A 49 -1.14 4.53 1.76
N MET A 50 -0.68 3.35 1.33
CA MET A 50 -0.07 3.17 0.01
C MET A 50 -1.05 3.52 -1.11
N ALA A 51 -2.32 3.10 -1.01
CA ALA A 51 -3.35 3.43 -1.99
C ALA A 51 -3.60 4.94 -2.11
N LEU A 52 -3.67 5.67 -0.99
CA LEU A 52 -3.77 7.14 -0.98
C LEU A 52 -2.58 7.79 -1.68
N ILE A 53 -1.36 7.33 -1.40
CA ILE A 53 -0.14 7.85 -2.03
C ILE A 53 -0.17 7.62 -3.55
N PHE A 54 -0.53 6.41 -3.98
CA PHE A 54 -0.52 6.04 -5.39
C PHE A 54 -1.56 6.83 -6.19
N LEU A 55 -2.76 7.00 -5.65
CA LEU A 55 -3.84 7.68 -6.35
C LEU A 55 -3.61 9.18 -6.48
N PHE A 56 -3.06 9.84 -5.45
CA PHE A 56 -2.95 11.30 -5.39
C PHE A 56 -1.54 11.81 -5.64
N PHE A 57 -0.52 11.31 -4.93
CA PHE A 57 0.84 11.84 -5.03
C PHE A 57 1.59 11.31 -6.25
N MET A 58 1.39 10.04 -6.61
CA MET A 58 1.96 9.47 -7.85
C MET A 58 1.15 9.83 -9.10
N HIS A 59 0.10 10.65 -8.97
CA HIS A 59 -0.78 11.09 -10.06
C HIS A 59 -1.34 9.94 -10.91
N LEU A 60 -1.40 8.72 -10.37
CA LEU A 60 -1.79 7.52 -11.12
C LEU A 60 -3.22 7.62 -11.69
N ARG A 61 -4.07 8.44 -11.04
CA ARG A 61 -5.43 8.76 -11.50
C ARG A 61 -5.46 9.58 -12.80
N TYR A 62 -4.47 10.44 -13.03
CA TYR A 62 -4.42 11.37 -14.17
C TYR A 62 -3.47 10.89 -15.28
N GLN A 63 -2.59 9.95 -14.96
CA GLN A 63 -1.62 9.41 -15.91
C GLN A 63 -2.30 8.54 -16.99
N ARG A 64 -1.71 8.57 -18.20
CA ARG A 64 -2.15 7.77 -19.36
C ARG A 64 -2.12 6.26 -19.03
N GLY A 65 -2.97 5.49 -19.72
CA GLY A 65 -3.20 4.06 -19.45
C GLY A 65 -1.93 3.20 -19.33
N MET A 66 -0.86 3.51 -20.06
CA MET A 66 0.42 2.78 -19.99
C MET A 66 1.01 2.73 -18.57
N VAL A 67 1.00 3.87 -17.85
CA VAL A 67 1.55 3.94 -16.48
C VAL A 67 0.71 3.13 -15.50
N ARG A 68 -0.62 3.13 -15.68
CA ARG A 68 -1.55 2.35 -14.86
C ARG A 68 -1.35 0.85 -15.07
N ILE A 69 -1.17 0.42 -16.32
CA ILE A 69 -0.90 -0.99 -16.65
C ILE A 69 0.46 -1.41 -16.07
N ALA A 70 1.50 -0.58 -16.20
CA ALA A 70 2.81 -0.87 -15.62
C ALA A 70 2.77 -1.00 -14.10
N ALA A 71 2.05 -0.11 -13.40
CA ALA A 71 1.86 -0.20 -11.95
C ALA A 71 1.09 -1.46 -11.55
N ALA A 72 0.04 -1.83 -12.28
CA ALA A 72 -0.71 -3.07 -12.04
C ALA A 72 0.16 -4.31 -12.30
N ALA A 73 0.98 -4.31 -13.35
CA ALA A 73 1.92 -5.38 -13.64
C ALA A 73 2.97 -5.53 -12.53
N GLY A 74 3.48 -4.43 -11.97
CA GLY A 74 4.37 -4.45 -10.81
C GLY A 74 3.74 -5.09 -9.58
N PHE A 75 2.49 -4.73 -9.25
CA PHE A 75 1.77 -5.38 -8.14
C PHE A 75 1.45 -6.84 -8.39
N PHE A 76 1.07 -7.19 -9.63
CA PHE A 76 0.84 -8.57 -10.02
C PHE A 76 2.11 -9.41 -9.87
N TRP A 77 3.24 -8.87 -10.31
CA TRP A 77 4.55 -9.49 -10.14
C TRP A 77 4.92 -9.66 -8.65
N LEU A 78 4.71 -8.63 -7.84
CA LEU A 78 4.93 -8.71 -6.38
C LEU A 78 4.05 -9.79 -5.74
N ALA A 79 2.78 -9.90 -6.14
CA ALA A 79 1.86 -10.90 -5.62
C ALA A 79 2.33 -12.33 -5.95
N ILE A 80 2.89 -12.55 -7.13
CA ILE A 80 3.53 -13.84 -7.49
C ILE A 80 4.68 -14.12 -6.54
N LEU A 81 5.61 -13.17 -6.36
CA LEU A 81 6.77 -13.35 -5.48
C LEU A 81 6.35 -13.67 -4.04
N LEU A 82 5.41 -12.91 -3.47
CA LEU A 82 4.90 -13.15 -2.13
C LEU A 82 4.26 -14.55 -2.01
N THR A 83 3.42 -14.94 -2.97
CA THR A 83 2.76 -16.24 -2.96
C THR A 83 3.77 -17.39 -3.00
N LEU A 84 4.79 -17.29 -3.85
CA LEU A 84 5.86 -18.28 -3.94
C LEU A 84 6.67 -18.36 -2.64
N THR A 85 7.04 -17.21 -2.06
CA THR A 85 7.79 -17.17 -0.80
C THR A 85 6.99 -17.76 0.35
N PHE A 86 5.73 -17.35 0.55
CA PHE A 86 4.89 -17.93 1.60
C PHE A 86 4.62 -19.42 1.37
N GLY A 87 4.44 -19.84 0.11
CA GLY A 87 4.32 -21.24 -0.26
C GLY A 87 5.54 -22.07 0.14
N ASP A 88 6.76 -21.57 -0.11
CA ASP A 88 8.00 -22.22 0.32
C ASP A 88 8.04 -22.39 1.84
N TYR A 89 7.81 -21.31 2.60
CA TYR A 89 7.83 -21.36 4.06
C TYR A 89 6.79 -22.33 4.65
N LEU A 90 5.57 -22.36 4.10
CA LEU A 90 4.51 -23.23 4.58
C LEU A 90 4.77 -24.72 4.27
N THR A 91 5.46 -25.02 3.17
CA THR A 91 5.71 -26.40 2.72
C THR A 91 7.04 -26.98 3.18
N ARG A 92 7.98 -26.14 3.64
CA ARG A 92 9.33 -26.55 4.05
C ARG A 92 9.38 -27.59 5.19
N GLY A 93 8.37 -27.63 6.06
CA GLY A 93 8.25 -28.63 7.12
C GLY A 93 7.42 -29.87 6.77
N TRP A 94 6.88 -29.94 5.54
CA TRP A 94 5.94 -30.98 5.14
C TRP A 94 6.64 -32.30 4.77
N VAL A 95 7.87 -32.22 4.24
CA VAL A 95 8.76 -33.38 4.13
C VAL A 95 9.51 -33.52 5.44
N ALA A 96 8.80 -33.98 6.47
CA ALA A 96 9.43 -34.43 7.71
C ALA A 96 10.24 -35.70 7.40
N GLN A 97 11.56 -35.63 7.58
CA GLN A 97 12.41 -36.78 7.90
C GLN A 97 12.83 -36.66 9.36
#